data_AF-A0A976CNS6-F1
#
_entry.id   AF-A0A976CNS6-F1
#
_cell.length_a   1.000
_cell.length_b   1.000
_cell.length_c   1.000
_cell.angle_alpha   90.00
_cell.angle_beta   90.00
_cell.angle_gamma   90.00
#
_symmetry.space_group_name_H-M   'P 1'
#
loop_
_entity.id
_entity.type
_entity.pdbx_description
1 polymer ?
#
loop_
_entity_poly.entity_id
_entity_poly.type
_entity_poly.pdbx_seq_one_letter_code
_entity_poly.pdbx_strand_id
1 'polypeptide(L)'
;MIRTFAIIVFCVPAVWDVVTTYKGIVSILGGENSGTMGVAIVLAFFIAGLSVLTTNIWKPEVQKKTNNFTITINGKEYAMDLGMRTILCWMWWPAILFDFWTSLIGNIQLLTRGSFGIAAVAAASIPTPTLAQWIVIIFATAISALSPMIVGYFVTSSDEF
;
A
#
# COMPACT_ATOMS: atom_id res chain seq x y z
N MET A 1 3.51 16.64 -18.44
CA MET A 1 2.99 15.47 -19.21
C MET A 1 3.50 14.14 -18.68
N ILE A 2 4.82 13.95 -18.51
CA ILE A 2 5.41 12.69 -18.00
C ILE A 2 4.93 12.37 -16.56
N ARG A 3 4.87 13.37 -15.67
CA ARG A 3 4.37 13.22 -14.29
C ARG A 3 2.93 12.72 -14.22
N THR A 4 2.02 13.34 -14.98
CA THR A 4 0.61 12.93 -15.07
C THR A 4 0.48 11.52 -15.62
N PHE A 5 1.26 11.18 -16.66
CA PHE A 5 1.28 9.83 -17.23
C PHE A 5 1.77 8.79 -16.21
N ALA A 6 2.86 9.09 -15.48
CA ALA A 6 3.36 8.22 -14.42
C ALA A 6 2.32 8.01 -13.32
N ILE A 7 1.67 9.07 -12.84
CA ILE A 7 0.60 8.96 -11.84
C ILE A 7 -0.51 8.03 -12.35
N ILE A 8 -1.00 8.21 -13.58
CA ILE A 8 -2.06 7.36 -14.14
C ILE A 8 -1.60 5.89 -14.22
N VAL A 9 -0.38 5.63 -14.69
CA VAL A 9 0.17 4.27 -14.82
C VAL A 9 0.29 3.60 -13.45
N PHE A 10 0.74 4.32 -12.41
CA PHE A 10 0.88 3.76 -11.06
C PHE A 10 -0.41 3.80 -10.23
N CYS A 11 -1.43 4.55 -10.64
CA CYS A 11 -2.75 4.48 -10.01
C CYS A 11 -3.40 3.11 -10.18
N VAL A 12 -3.24 2.47 -11.34
CA VAL A 12 -3.87 1.16 -11.59
C VAL A 12 -3.32 0.08 -10.65
N PRO A 13 -2.00 -0.13 -10.52
CA PRO A 13 -1.48 -1.08 -9.54
C PRO A 13 -1.69 -0.63 -8.09
N ALA A 14 -1.76 0.67 -7.79
CA ALA A 14 -2.10 1.15 -6.45
C ALA A 14 -3.55 0.79 -6.06
N VAL A 15 -4.50 0.93 -6.99
CA VAL A 15 -5.89 0.46 -6.77
C VAL A 15 -5.93 -1.05 -6.64
N TRP A 16 -5.17 -1.78 -7.47
CA TRP A 16 -5.05 -3.23 -7.35
C TRP A 16 -4.54 -3.63 -5.96
N ASP A 17 -3.55 -2.92 -5.43
CA ASP A 17 -3.00 -3.15 -4.09
C ASP A 17 -4.06 -3.02 -3.00
N VAL A 18 -4.90 -1.98 -3.06
CA VAL A 18 -6.02 -1.82 -2.12
C VAL A 18 -6.97 -3.03 -2.18
N VAL A 19 -7.26 -3.54 -3.38
CA VAL A 19 -8.14 -4.70 -3.56
C VAL A 19 -7.50 -5.97 -2.99
N THR A 20 -6.21 -6.21 -3.25
CA THR A 20 -5.49 -7.39 -2.78
C THR A 20 -5.26 -7.34 -1.27
N THR A 21 -4.92 -6.17 -0.72
CA THR A 21 -4.83 -5.93 0.73
C THR A 21 -6.16 -6.19 1.41
N TYR A 22 -7.28 -5.68 0.87
CA TYR A 22 -8.62 -6.00 1.35
C TYR A 22 -8.89 -7.52 1.36
N LYS A 23 -8.67 -8.20 0.22
CA LYS A 23 -8.90 -9.65 0.12
C LYS A 23 -8.00 -10.45 1.05
N GLY A 24 -6.74 -10.04 1.19
CA GLY A 24 -5.79 -10.62 2.13
C GLY A 24 -6.26 -10.54 3.57
N ILE A 25 -6.71 -9.36 4.00
CA ILE A 25 -7.22 -9.16 5.37
C ILE A 25 -8.47 -10.01 5.61
N VAL A 26 -9.43 -10.01 4.67
CA VAL A 26 -10.63 -10.86 4.77
C VAL A 26 -10.26 -12.33 4.92
N SER A 27 -9.26 -12.79 4.17
CA SER A 27 -8.75 -14.15 4.29
C SER A 27 -8.09 -14.45 5.63
N ILE A 28 -7.25 -13.54 6.13
CA ILE A 28 -6.52 -13.74 7.40
C ILE A 28 -7.52 -13.81 8.57
N LEU A 29 -8.54 -12.95 8.53
CA LEU A 29 -9.60 -12.88 9.54
C LEU A 29 -10.63 -14.01 9.40
N GLY A 30 -10.46 -14.92 8.43
CA GLY A 30 -11.17 -16.19 8.39
C GLY A 30 -12.63 -16.12 7.91
N GLY A 31 -13.04 -15.08 7.17
CA GLY A 31 -14.36 -15.10 6.54
C GLY A 31 -14.96 -13.73 6.20
N GLU A 32 -16.10 -13.79 5.52
CA GLU A 32 -16.78 -12.65 4.87
C GLU A 32 -17.97 -12.14 5.70
N ASN A 33 -17.85 -12.16 7.03
CA ASN A 33 -18.86 -11.50 7.85
C ASN A 33 -18.73 -9.97 7.73
N SER A 34 -19.82 -9.25 7.98
CA SER A 34 -19.89 -7.79 7.82
C SER A 34 -18.83 -7.05 8.65
N GLY A 35 -18.50 -7.57 9.84
CA GLY A 35 -17.45 -7.05 10.70
C GLY A 35 -16.06 -7.15 10.06
N THR A 36 -15.66 -8.32 9.58
CA THR A 36 -14.37 -8.54 8.92
C THR A 36 -14.24 -7.72 7.65
N MET A 37 -15.31 -7.66 6.83
CA MET A 37 -15.30 -6.83 5.61
C MET A 37 -15.15 -5.35 5.95
N GLY A 38 -15.85 -4.86 6.98
CA GLY A 38 -15.74 -3.48 7.44
C GLY A 38 -14.33 -3.15 7.92
N VAL A 39 -13.73 -4.01 8.74
CA VAL A 39 -12.35 -3.86 9.21
C VAL A 39 -11.35 -3.88 8.06
N ALA A 40 -11.51 -4.81 7.11
CA ALA A 40 -10.63 -4.93 5.95
C ALA A 40 -10.66 -3.69 5.05
N ILE A 41 -11.85 -3.10 4.84
CA ILE A 41 -12.00 -1.86 4.07
C ILE A 41 -11.26 -0.72 4.77
N VAL A 42 -11.51 -0.52 6.06
CA VAL A 42 -10.88 0.56 6.84
C VAL A 42 -9.37 0.43 6.83
N LEU A 43 -8.85 -0.78 7.06
CA LEU A 43 -7.41 -1.04 7.08
C LEU A 43 -6.77 -0.85 5.70
N ALA A 44 -7.37 -1.37 4.63
CA ALA A 44 -6.82 -1.24 3.28
C ALA A 44 -6.71 0.23 2.85
N PHE A 45 -7.73 1.06 3.11
CA PHE A 45 -7.67 2.49 2.82
C PHE A 45 -6.70 3.23 3.74
N PHE A 46 -6.64 2.87 5.03
CA PHE A 46 -5.71 3.48 5.96
C PHE A 46 -4.25 3.22 5.56
N ILE A 47 -3.92 1.99 5.16
CA ILE A 47 -2.59 1.60 4.71
C ILE A 47 -2.22 2.31 3.41
N ALA A 48 -3.11 2.30 2.40
CA ALA A 48 -2.86 3.01 1.15
C ALA A 48 -2.66 4.52 1.37
N GLY A 49 -3.49 5.13 2.23
CA GLY A 49 -3.35 6.52 2.63
C GLY A 49 -2.02 6.79 3.35
N LEU A 50 -1.63 5.93 4.29
CA LEU A 50 -0.33 6.00 4.94
C LEU A 50 0.79 5.92 3.90
N SER A 51 0.80 4.92 3.01
CA SER A 51 1.83 4.75 1.97
C SER A 51 1.98 5.98 1.07
N VAL A 52 0.86 6.58 0.65
CA VAL A 52 0.87 7.82 -0.15
C VAL A 52 1.43 9.00 0.64
N LEU A 53 0.93 9.23 1.87
CA LEU A 53 1.23 10.44 2.66
C LEU A 53 2.63 10.43 3.27
N THR A 54 3.10 9.25 3.68
CA THR A 54 4.39 9.08 4.35
C THR A 54 5.57 8.97 3.39
N THR A 55 5.32 8.92 2.08
CA THR A 55 6.39 8.91 1.07
C THR A 55 7.33 10.12 1.18
N ASN A 56 6.79 11.28 1.59
CA ASN A 56 7.60 12.48 1.85
C ASN A 56 8.66 12.30 2.93
N ILE A 57 8.46 11.37 3.88
CA ILE A 57 9.41 11.10 4.97
C ILE A 57 10.75 10.57 4.44
N TRP A 58 10.71 9.94 3.27
CA TRP A 58 11.86 9.26 2.67
C TRP A 58 12.56 10.09 1.58
N LYS A 59 12.06 11.29 1.27
CA LYS A 59 12.71 12.17 0.29
C LYS A 59 14.09 12.61 0.81
N PRO A 60 15.18 12.47 0.03
CA PRO A 60 16.53 12.83 0.45
C PRO A 60 16.66 14.29 0.90
N GLU A 61 15.91 15.20 0.28
CA GLU A 61 15.85 16.62 0.63
C GLU A 61 15.32 16.85 2.05
N VAL A 62 14.30 16.07 2.45
CA VAL A 62 13.71 16.14 3.78
C VAL A 62 14.61 15.47 4.82
N GLN A 63 15.36 14.44 4.41
CA GLN A 63 16.35 13.78 5.28
C GLN A 63 17.62 14.64 5.53
N LYS A 64 17.98 15.54 4.60
CA LYS A 64 19.09 16.49 4.76
C LYS A 64 18.80 17.62 5.75
N LYS A 65 17.53 17.99 5.97
CA LYS A 65 17.13 18.94 7.01
C LYS A 65 17.02 18.21 8.36
N THR A 66 18.17 17.84 8.93
CA THR A 66 18.27 17.05 10.18
C THR A 66 17.62 17.68 11.41
N ASN A 67 17.34 18.98 11.40
CA ASN A 67 16.76 19.69 12.55
C ASN A 67 15.29 20.11 12.39
N ASN A 68 14.69 20.04 11.20
CA ASN A 68 13.30 20.48 10.96
C ASN A 68 12.67 19.67 9.83
N PHE A 69 12.08 18.51 10.16
CA PHE A 69 11.24 17.76 9.24
C PHE A 69 10.01 18.60 8.92
N THR A 70 9.79 18.99 7.67
CA THR A 70 8.67 19.87 7.30
C THR A 70 7.72 19.11 6.37
N ILE A 71 6.46 18.94 6.77
CA ILE A 71 5.42 18.40 5.89
C ILE A 71 4.68 19.57 5.24
N THR A 72 4.57 19.57 3.91
CA THR A 72 3.76 20.56 3.20
C THR A 72 2.34 20.04 3.01
N ILE A 73 1.36 20.67 3.66
CA ILE A 73 -0.08 20.38 3.47
C ILE A 73 -0.73 21.65 2.92
N ASN A 74 -1.37 21.56 1.74
CA ASN A 74 -1.99 22.71 1.05
C ASN A 74 -1.05 23.93 0.90
N GLY A 75 0.23 23.69 0.60
CA GLY A 75 1.24 24.74 0.43
C GLY A 75 1.76 25.37 1.73
N LYS A 76 1.30 24.91 2.92
CA LYS A 76 1.84 25.33 4.22
C LYS A 76 2.83 24.31 4.75
N GLU A 77 4.02 24.77 5.13
CA GLU A 77 5.05 23.94 5.76
C GLU A 77 4.76 23.79 7.27
N TYR A 78 4.65 22.55 7.73
CA TYR A 78 4.49 22.20 9.14
C TYR A 78 5.78 21.56 9.65
N ALA A 79 6.48 22.23 10.56
CA ALA A 79 7.65 21.66 11.23
C ALA A 79 7.21 20.54 12.18
N MET A 80 7.87 19.40 12.08
CA MET A 80 7.63 18.19 12.82
C MET A 80 8.85 17.91 13.67
N ASP A 81 8.61 17.69 14.96
CA ASP A 81 9.63 17.32 15.91
C ASP A 81 10.26 15.95 15.57
N LEU A 82 11.51 15.76 15.97
CA LEU A 82 12.29 14.54 15.75
C LEU A 82 11.57 13.29 16.32
N GLY A 83 10.85 13.45 17.44
CA GLY A 83 10.02 12.40 18.02
C GLY A 83 8.89 11.94 17.10
N MET A 84 8.16 12.87 16.47
CA MET A 84 7.06 12.56 15.55
C MET A 84 7.57 11.89 14.26
N ARG A 85 8.69 12.37 13.71
CA ARG A 85 9.36 11.71 12.56
C ARG A 85 9.71 10.26 12.88
N THR A 86 10.27 10.03 14.08
CA THR A 86 10.67 8.69 14.52
C THR A 86 9.45 7.78 14.61
N ILE A 87 8.37 8.23 15.25
CA ILE A 87 7.10 7.47 15.35
C ILE A 87 6.55 7.14 13.96
N LEU A 88 6.52 8.10 13.03
CA LEU A 88 6.03 7.85 11.68
C LEU A 88 6.89 6.83 10.93
N CYS A 89 8.22 6.90 11.02
CA CYS A 89 9.11 5.88 10.45
C CYS A 89 8.87 4.49 11.06
N TRP A 90 8.64 4.42 12.38
CA TRP A 90 8.33 3.19 13.09
C TRP A 90 6.95 2.62 12.74
N MET A 91 5.96 3.47 12.45
CA MET A 91 4.64 3.03 11.97
C MET A 91 4.67 2.60 10.51
N TRP A 92 5.58 3.18 9.73
CA TRP A 92 5.69 2.94 8.29
C TRP A 92 6.20 1.54 7.95
N TRP A 93 7.29 1.10 8.58
CA TRP A 93 7.85 -0.24 8.38
C TRP A 93 6.84 -1.38 8.56
N PRO A 94 6.12 -1.48 9.70
CA PRO A 94 5.12 -2.52 9.88
C PRO A 94 3.92 -2.32 8.94
N ALA A 95 3.55 -1.07 8.59
CA ALA A 95 2.49 -0.83 7.63
C ALA A 95 2.82 -1.45 6.26
N ILE A 96 4.04 -1.27 5.75
CA ILE A 96 4.46 -1.85 4.46
C ILE A 96 4.58 -3.36 4.52
N LEU A 97 5.17 -3.88 5.58
CA LEU A 97 5.29 -5.33 5.72
C LEU A 97 3.90 -5.98 5.80
N PHE A 98 2.97 -5.34 6.51
CA PHE A 98 1.59 -5.79 6.60
C PHE A 98 0.86 -5.64 5.25
N ASP A 99 1.02 -4.52 4.55
CA ASP A 99 0.48 -4.27 3.22
C ASP A 99 0.96 -5.32 2.22
N PHE A 100 2.27 -5.50 2.12
CA PHE A 100 2.89 -6.49 1.25
C PHE A 100 2.40 -7.90 1.58
N TRP A 101 2.34 -8.27 2.86
CA TRP A 101 1.89 -9.59 3.28
C TRP A 101 0.41 -9.84 2.96
N THR A 102 -0.46 -8.87 3.24
CA THR A 102 -1.90 -8.97 2.96
C THR A 102 -2.16 -8.95 1.46
N SER A 103 -1.50 -8.07 0.71
CA SER A 103 -1.54 -8.01 -0.75
C SER A 103 -1.02 -9.31 -1.39
N LEU A 104 0.04 -9.93 -0.83
CA LEU A 104 0.53 -11.24 -1.26
C LEU A 104 -0.53 -12.33 -1.09
N ILE A 105 -1.16 -12.40 0.09
CA ILE A 105 -2.25 -13.35 0.35
C ILE A 105 -3.43 -13.11 -0.60
N GLY A 106 -3.79 -11.84 -0.82
CA GLY A 106 -4.85 -11.46 -1.76
C GLY A 106 -4.53 -11.88 -3.19
N ASN A 107 -3.31 -11.63 -3.66
CA ASN A 107 -2.84 -12.05 -4.98
C ASN A 107 -2.80 -13.57 -5.13
N ILE A 108 -2.35 -14.31 -4.10
CA ILE A 108 -2.43 -15.76 -4.07
C ILE A 108 -3.88 -16.17 -4.29
N GLN A 109 -4.84 -15.65 -3.52
CA GLN A 109 -6.24 -16.05 -3.66
C GLN A 109 -6.83 -15.72 -5.03
N LEU A 110 -6.62 -14.51 -5.54
CA LEU A 110 -7.20 -14.07 -6.80
C LEU A 110 -6.59 -14.83 -8.00
N LEU A 111 -5.28 -15.00 -8.04
CA LEU A 111 -4.56 -15.58 -9.18
C LEU A 111 -4.57 -17.11 -9.19
N THR A 112 -4.79 -17.76 -8.05
CA THR A 112 -4.87 -19.24 -7.99
C THR A 112 -6.30 -19.75 -8.03
N ARG A 113 -7.28 -19.05 -7.43
CA ARG A 113 -8.69 -19.47 -7.44
C ARG A 113 -9.46 -18.94 -8.64
N GLY A 114 -8.93 -17.93 -9.35
CA GLY A 114 -9.56 -17.35 -10.54
C GLY A 114 -10.93 -16.72 -10.30
N SER A 115 -11.31 -16.49 -9.03
CA SER A 115 -12.61 -15.96 -8.65
C SER A 115 -12.46 -14.66 -7.88
N PHE A 116 -13.08 -13.60 -8.41
CA PHE A 116 -13.32 -12.34 -7.70
C PHE A 116 -14.42 -12.47 -6.64
N GLY A 117 -15.15 -13.59 -6.63
CA GLY A 117 -16.30 -13.83 -5.77
C GLY A 117 -15.97 -13.67 -4.29
N ILE A 118 -16.77 -12.85 -3.60
CA ILE A 118 -16.80 -12.64 -2.15
C ILE A 118 -17.50 -13.85 -1.47
N ALA A 119 -17.22 -15.07 -1.92
CA ALA A 119 -17.83 -16.29 -1.37
C ALA A 119 -16.87 -17.48 -1.32
N ALA A 120 -15.65 -17.35 -1.87
CA ALA A 120 -14.71 -18.45 -2.00
C ALA A 120 -13.69 -18.51 -0.86
N VAL A 121 -13.77 -17.62 0.14
CA VAL A 121 -12.70 -17.41 1.13
C VAL A 121 -12.85 -18.30 2.37
N ALA A 122 -14.04 -18.84 2.63
CA ALA A 122 -14.40 -19.35 3.96
C ALA A 122 -14.05 -20.82 4.29
N ALA A 123 -13.46 -21.65 3.41
CA ALA A 123 -13.26 -23.07 3.76
C ALA A 123 -12.08 -23.82 3.12
N ALA A 124 -11.36 -23.24 2.16
CA ALA A 124 -10.26 -23.95 1.50
C ALA A 124 -8.92 -23.43 2.02
N SER A 125 -7.99 -24.35 2.29
CA SER A 125 -6.57 -24.07 2.50
C SER A 125 -6.07 -23.02 1.50
N ILE A 126 -5.14 -22.15 1.94
CA ILE A 126 -4.47 -21.22 1.04
C ILE A 126 -3.91 -22.07 -0.11
N PRO A 127 -4.41 -21.87 -1.34
CA PRO A 127 -4.04 -22.70 -2.47
C PRO A 127 -2.54 -22.54 -2.71
N THR A 128 -1.82 -23.65 -2.85
CA THR A 128 -0.39 -23.63 -3.09
C THR A 128 -0.13 -23.26 -4.55
N PRO A 129 0.43 -22.08 -4.86
CA PRO A 129 0.71 -21.69 -6.23
C PRO A 129 1.81 -22.55 -6.84
N THR A 130 1.76 -22.77 -8.15
CA THR A 130 2.88 -23.32 -8.92
C THR A 130 4.06 -22.34 -8.93
N LEU A 131 5.28 -22.80 -9.24
CA LEU A 131 6.47 -21.93 -9.31
C LEU A 131 6.28 -20.76 -10.30
N ALA A 132 5.66 -21.01 -11.45
CA ALA A 132 5.36 -19.96 -12.43
C ALA A 132 4.34 -18.93 -11.89
N GLN A 133 3.32 -19.39 -11.16
CA GLN A 133 2.37 -18.49 -10.49
C GLN A 133 3.05 -17.67 -9.40
N TRP A 134 3.99 -18.25 -8.64
CA TRP A 134 4.75 -17.52 -7.63
C TRP A 134 5.53 -16.35 -8.21
N ILE A 135 6.16 -16.52 -9.38
CA ILE A 135 6.89 -15.43 -10.06
C ILE A 135 5.95 -14.27 -10.35
N VAL A 136 4.77 -14.56 -10.93
CA VAL A 136 3.77 -13.54 -11.27
C VAL A 136 3.18 -12.89 -10.02
N ILE A 137 2.86 -13.68 -8.99
CA ILE A 137 2.31 -13.21 -7.70
C ILE A 137 3.29 -12.25 -7.02
N ILE A 138 4.57 -12.63 -6.90
CA ILE A 138 5.60 -11.80 -6.26
C ILE A 138 5.81 -10.51 -7.05
N PHE A 139 5.89 -10.61 -8.39
CA PHE A 139 6.05 -9.43 -9.24
C PHE A 139 4.85 -8.48 -9.13
N ALA A 140 3.62 -9.00 -9.23
CA ALA A 140 2.41 -8.21 -9.10
C ALA A 140 2.30 -7.55 -7.72
N THR A 141 2.59 -8.30 -6.65
CA THR A 141 2.57 -7.78 -5.28
C THR A 141 3.63 -6.70 -5.06
N ALA A 142 4.84 -6.89 -5.59
CA ALA A 142 5.90 -5.88 -5.46
C ALA A 142 5.53 -4.59 -6.19
N ILE A 143 5.00 -4.68 -7.42
CA ILE A 143 4.56 -3.49 -8.17
C ILE A 143 3.38 -2.82 -7.46
N SER A 144 2.38 -3.58 -7.01
CA SER A 144 1.20 -3.03 -6.36
C SER A 144 1.57 -2.34 -5.05
N ALA A 145 2.35 -2.99 -4.18
CA ALA A 145 2.74 -2.44 -2.88
C ALA A 145 3.60 -1.17 -2.99
N LEU A 146 4.45 -1.07 -4.02
CA LEU A 146 5.27 0.12 -4.26
C LEU A 146 4.50 1.26 -4.93
N SER A 147 3.41 0.96 -5.64
CA SER A 147 2.70 1.93 -6.46
C SER A 147 2.06 3.09 -5.68
N PRO A 148 1.40 2.89 -4.53
CA PRO A 148 0.91 3.99 -3.70
C PRO A 148 2.03 4.95 -3.29
N MET A 149 3.25 4.44 -3.04
CA MET A 149 4.39 5.27 -2.69
C MET A 149 4.89 6.05 -3.92
N ILE A 150 4.99 5.41 -5.08
CA ILE A 150 5.39 6.08 -6.33
C ILE A 150 4.39 7.18 -6.69
N VAL A 151 3.09 6.91 -6.56
CA VAL A 151 2.03 7.92 -6.72
C VAL A 151 2.20 9.03 -5.70
N GLY A 152 2.41 8.69 -4.43
CA GLY A 152 2.67 9.65 -3.36
C GLY A 152 3.86 10.56 -3.67
N TYR A 153 4.98 10.00 -4.14
CA TYR A 153 6.18 10.75 -4.52
C TYR A 153 5.87 11.79 -5.59
N PHE A 154 5.17 11.39 -6.67
CA PHE A 154 4.79 12.28 -7.76
C PHE A 154 3.68 13.25 -7.40
N VAL A 155 2.77 12.95 -6.47
CA VAL A 155 1.73 13.90 -6.05
C VAL A 155 2.30 14.98 -5.15
N THR A 156 3.29 14.62 -4.33
CA THR A 156 3.83 15.49 -3.28
C THR A 156 5.15 16.16 -3.62
N SER A 157 5.77 15.85 -4.77
CA SER A 157 6.95 16.59 -5.23
C SER A 157 6.55 18.02 -5.60
N SER A 158 7.24 18.99 -5.01
CA SER A 158 7.02 20.43 -5.22
C SER A 158 7.65 20.96 -6.50
N ASP A 159 8.28 20.10 -7.32
CA ASP A 159 9.09 20.60 -8.43
C ASP A 159 8.24 20.95 -9.66
N GLU A 160 8.20 22.26 -9.89
CA GLU A 160 8.32 22.91 -11.19
C GLU A 160 9.36 22.17 -12.05
N PHE A 161 8.88 21.51 -13.11
CA PHE A 161 9.65 21.11 -14.28
C PHE A 161 8.80 21.40 -15.52
#